data_AF-A0A1Q5CRH5-F1
#
_entry.id   AF-A0A1Q5CRH5-F1
#
_cell.length_a   1.000
_cell.length_b   1.000
_cell.length_c   1.000
_cell.angle_alpha   90.00
_cell.angle_beta   90.00
_cell.angle_gamma   90.00
#
_symmetry.space_group_name_H-M   'P 1'
#
loop_
_entity.id
_entity.type
_entity.pdbx_description
1 polymer ?
#
loop_
_entity_poly.entity_id
_entity_poly.type
_entity_poly.pdbx_seq_one_letter_code
_entity_poly.pdbx_strand_id
1 'polypeptide(L)'
;MADRIETHRKMARRMYQSQVDGYKVGRIERHGGWTADGQVHEPYELTLFSPKRGDWTVTVRPDYPDPNPEFQMYWTGMPDFGIRDYEVFPHEDGWVCRMVFKGTTRDGAEIVAHQVDFATVDEQGRVVRMEWYTDPNQWLRVWSAASGKTVDEVSALFNTLDGFQRLIDETIAGRDARG
;
A
#
# COMPACT_ATOMS: atom_id res chain seq x y z
N MET A 1 2.89 -27.64 -9.61
CA MET A 1 3.44 -26.38 -10.15
C MET A 1 2.35 -25.43 -10.66
N ALA A 2 1.52 -25.80 -11.66
CA ALA A 2 0.48 -24.90 -12.20
C ALA A 2 -0.52 -24.35 -11.15
N ASP A 3 -0.86 -25.14 -10.13
CA ASP A 3 -1.78 -24.75 -9.06
C ASP A 3 -1.22 -23.66 -8.11
N ARG A 4 0.10 -23.67 -7.89
CA ARG A 4 0.78 -22.70 -6.99
C ARG A 4 0.86 -21.32 -7.63
N ILE A 5 1.27 -21.26 -8.90
CA ILE A 5 1.30 -20.00 -9.68
C ILE A 5 -0.10 -19.38 -9.78
N GLU A 6 -1.14 -20.19 -10.02
CA GLU A 6 -2.51 -19.69 -10.05
C GLU A 6 -2.99 -19.21 -8.67
N THR A 7 -2.60 -19.91 -7.60
CA THR A 7 -2.88 -19.47 -6.22
C THR A 7 -2.25 -18.09 -5.95
N HIS A 8 -0.98 -17.89 -6.30
CA HIS A 8 -0.30 -16.60 -6.13
C HIS A 8 -0.93 -15.49 -6.97
N ARG A 9 -1.37 -15.80 -8.20
CA ARG A 9 -2.14 -14.85 -9.03
C ARG A 9 -3.43 -14.40 -8.33
N LYS A 10 -4.18 -15.33 -7.73
CA LYS A 10 -5.40 -15.03 -6.98
C LYS A 10 -5.11 -14.21 -5.72
N MET A 11 -4.06 -14.56 -4.98
CA MET A 11 -3.61 -13.81 -3.79
C MET A 11 -3.27 -12.36 -4.15
N ALA A 12 -2.42 -12.14 -5.16
CA ALA A 12 -2.07 -10.82 -5.66
C ALA A 12 -3.32 -10.03 -6.09
N ARG A 13 -4.23 -10.65 -6.85
CA ARG A 13 -5.47 -9.99 -7.25
C ARG A 13 -6.31 -9.55 -6.04
N ARG A 14 -6.46 -10.39 -5.02
CA ARG A 14 -7.15 -10.00 -3.76
C ARG A 14 -6.46 -8.81 -3.11
N MET A 15 -5.13 -8.81 -3.05
CA MET A 15 -4.35 -7.74 -2.43
C MET A 15 -4.53 -6.37 -3.11
N TYR A 16 -4.47 -6.34 -4.45
CA TYR A 16 -4.43 -5.06 -5.19
C TYR A 16 -5.81 -4.55 -5.63
N GLN A 17 -6.81 -5.43 -5.79
CA GLN A 17 -8.13 -5.02 -6.28
C GLN A 17 -8.81 -3.99 -5.36
N SER A 18 -8.66 -4.11 -4.04
CA SER A 18 -9.23 -3.10 -3.12
C SER A 18 -8.57 -1.73 -3.27
N GLN A 19 -7.31 -1.66 -3.70
CA GLN A 19 -6.61 -0.40 -3.96
C GLN A 19 -6.98 0.19 -5.34
N VAL A 20 -7.48 -0.63 -6.26
CA VAL A 20 -8.07 -0.19 -7.54
C VAL A 20 -9.46 0.43 -7.32
N ASP A 21 -10.29 -0.24 -6.51
CA ASP A 21 -11.70 0.14 -6.36
C ASP A 21 -12.01 0.98 -5.12
N GLY A 22 -11.07 1.07 -4.16
CA GLY A 22 -11.33 1.62 -2.84
C GLY A 22 -11.83 3.06 -2.85
N TYR A 23 -11.32 3.89 -3.77
CA TYR A 23 -11.76 5.28 -3.91
C TYR A 23 -13.24 5.39 -4.33
N LYS A 24 -13.77 4.40 -5.05
CA LYS A 24 -15.18 4.39 -5.50
C LYS A 24 -16.14 4.14 -4.34
N VAL A 25 -15.70 3.39 -3.34
CA VAL A 25 -16.50 2.97 -2.18
C VAL A 25 -16.08 3.67 -0.88
N GLY A 26 -15.05 4.52 -0.94
CA GLY A 26 -14.51 5.27 0.20
C GLY A 26 -13.81 4.42 1.26
N ARG A 27 -13.39 3.19 0.94
CA ARG A 27 -12.68 2.29 1.86
C ARG A 27 -11.85 1.23 1.13
N ILE A 28 -10.77 0.80 1.74
CA ILE A 28 -10.00 -0.37 1.31
C ILE A 28 -10.56 -1.59 2.02
N GLU A 29 -11.15 -2.48 1.26
CA GLU A 29 -11.55 -3.78 1.78
C GLU A 29 -10.31 -4.57 2.21
N ARG A 30 -10.38 -5.17 3.40
CA ARG A 30 -9.34 -6.06 3.93
C ARG A 30 -9.45 -7.40 3.21
N HIS A 31 -9.00 -7.43 1.97
CA HIS A 31 -8.96 -8.65 1.18
C HIS A 31 -7.72 -9.45 1.58
N GLY A 32 -7.91 -10.72 1.96
CA GLY A 32 -6.87 -11.65 2.40
C GLY A 32 -5.88 -12.04 1.30
N GLY A 33 -5.15 -11.08 0.75
CA GLY A 33 -3.99 -11.35 -0.10
C GLY A 33 -2.82 -11.97 0.67
N TRP A 34 -2.86 -11.93 2.01
CA TRP A 34 -1.80 -12.39 2.90
C TRP A 34 -1.70 -13.91 3.02
N THR A 35 -2.79 -14.64 2.76
CA THR A 35 -2.82 -16.10 2.79
C THR A 35 -3.56 -16.66 1.57
N ALA A 36 -3.28 -17.92 1.21
CA ALA A 36 -3.88 -18.58 0.05
C ALA A 36 -5.41 -18.73 0.16
N ASP A 37 -5.93 -18.99 1.36
CA ASP A 37 -7.37 -19.08 1.64
C ASP A 37 -8.03 -17.72 1.93
N GLY A 38 -7.23 -16.68 2.13
CA GLY A 38 -7.68 -15.34 2.43
C GLY A 38 -8.04 -15.08 3.89
N GLN A 39 -7.67 -15.99 4.79
CA GLN A 39 -7.85 -15.83 6.23
C GLN A 39 -6.54 -16.04 6.99
N VAL A 40 -6.21 -15.11 7.88
CA VAL A 40 -5.13 -15.27 8.84
C VAL A 40 -5.71 -16.00 10.05
N HIS A 41 -5.41 -17.29 10.21
CA HIS A 41 -5.92 -18.12 11.31
C HIS A 41 -5.12 -17.95 12.60
N GLU A 42 -3.82 -17.73 12.47
CA GLU A 42 -2.89 -17.56 13.57
C GLU A 42 -1.88 -16.45 13.24
N PRO A 43 -1.39 -15.71 14.25
CA PRO A 43 -0.38 -14.70 14.00
C PRO A 43 0.90 -15.32 13.45
N TYR A 44 1.54 -14.63 12.50
CA TYR A 44 2.82 -15.04 11.94
C TYR A 44 3.69 -13.82 11.60
N GLU A 45 5.00 -14.04 11.44
CA GLU A 45 5.94 -12.97 11.13
C GLU A 45 6.00 -12.69 9.62
N LEU A 46 5.95 -11.40 9.27
CA LEU A 46 6.16 -10.90 7.93
C LEU A 46 7.37 -9.99 7.93
N THR A 47 8.35 -10.29 7.08
CA THR A 47 9.48 -9.40 6.81
C THR A 47 9.08 -8.39 5.75
N LEU A 48 9.26 -7.11 6.05
CA LEU A 48 9.01 -6.00 5.15
C LEU A 48 10.32 -5.36 4.75
N PHE A 49 10.41 -4.90 3.50
CA PHE A 49 11.57 -4.17 2.99
C PHE A 49 11.15 -2.94 2.18
N SER A 50 11.92 -1.87 2.33
CA SER A 50 11.93 -0.75 1.38
C SER A 50 13.35 -0.19 1.28
N PRO A 51 13.76 0.35 0.11
CA PRO A 51 15.08 0.96 -0.04
C PRO A 51 15.41 2.04 1.00
N LYS A 52 14.39 2.75 1.50
CA LYS A 52 14.57 3.81 2.50
C LYS A 52 14.77 3.29 3.92
N ARG A 53 14.02 2.24 4.32
CA ARG A 53 13.99 1.75 5.70
C ARG A 53 14.91 0.53 5.94
N GLY A 54 15.29 -0.20 4.90
CA GLY A 54 15.87 -1.53 5.04
C GLY A 54 14.82 -2.56 5.43
N ASP A 55 15.25 -3.66 6.07
CA ASP A 55 14.36 -4.72 6.55
C ASP A 55 13.77 -4.40 7.93
N TRP A 56 12.51 -4.78 8.14
CA TRP A 56 11.89 -4.85 9.46
C TRP A 56 10.81 -5.93 9.52
N THR A 57 10.51 -6.41 10.71
CA THR A 57 9.49 -7.46 10.91
C THR A 57 8.23 -6.88 11.54
N VAL A 58 7.09 -7.40 11.14
CA VAL A 58 5.78 -7.14 11.74
C VAL A 58 5.06 -8.45 12.00
N THR A 59 4.17 -8.47 12.99
CA THR A 59 3.28 -9.61 13.22
C THR A 59 1.99 -9.41 12.42
N VAL A 60 1.75 -10.28 11.45
CA VAL A 60 0.45 -10.38 10.79
C VAL A 60 -0.53 -11.04 11.74
N ARG A 61 -1.71 -10.44 11.86
CA ARG A 61 -2.82 -10.84 12.73
C ARG A 61 -4.11 -10.77 11.91
N PRO A 62 -5.22 -11.40 12.35
CA PRO A 62 -6.49 -11.34 11.63
C PRO A 62 -6.98 -9.92 11.30
N ASP A 63 -6.62 -8.93 12.12
CA ASP A 63 -6.95 -7.52 11.97
C ASP A 63 -5.88 -6.68 11.25
N TYR A 64 -4.77 -7.29 10.82
CA TYR A 64 -3.59 -6.61 10.29
C TYR A 64 -3.31 -6.95 8.81
N PRO A 65 -2.74 -6.02 8.03
CA PRO A 65 -2.70 -4.57 8.26
C PRO A 65 -4.05 -3.94 7.92
N ASP A 66 -4.38 -2.82 8.55
CA ASP A 66 -5.47 -1.96 8.09
C ASP A 66 -4.91 -0.83 7.21
N PRO A 67 -5.03 -0.91 5.87
CA PRO A 67 -4.56 0.15 4.98
C PRO A 67 -5.49 1.37 4.95
N ASN A 68 -6.67 1.32 5.60
CA ASN A 68 -7.64 2.41 5.49
C ASN A 68 -7.10 3.77 5.94
N PRO A 69 -6.41 3.94 7.08
CA PRO A 69 -5.90 5.25 7.49
C PRO A 69 -4.98 5.88 6.43
N GLU A 70 -4.10 5.09 5.83
CA GLU A 70 -3.21 5.55 4.75
C GLU A 70 -4.00 6.02 3.52
N PHE A 71 -4.98 5.24 3.06
CA PHE A 71 -5.78 5.64 1.90
C PHE A 71 -6.73 6.80 2.19
N GLN A 72 -7.24 6.92 3.43
CA GLN A 72 -8.01 8.09 3.86
C GLN A 72 -7.18 9.37 3.86
N MET A 73 -5.90 9.28 4.23
CA MET A 73 -4.95 10.38 4.05
C MET A 73 -4.84 10.75 2.55
N TYR A 74 -4.61 9.79 1.65
CA TYR A 74 -4.55 10.06 0.21
C TYR A 74 -5.81 10.75 -0.33
N TRP A 75 -6.99 10.23 0.03
CA TRP A 75 -8.28 10.76 -0.42
C TRP A 75 -8.64 12.12 0.17
N THR A 76 -7.91 12.60 1.18
CA THR A 76 -8.07 13.97 1.68
C THR A 76 -7.69 14.99 0.62
N GLY A 77 -6.54 14.80 -0.05
CA GLY A 77 -6.05 15.68 -1.11
C GLY A 77 -6.46 15.25 -2.52
N MET A 78 -6.64 13.95 -2.74
CA MET A 78 -6.90 13.35 -4.06
C MET A 78 -8.03 12.30 -3.97
N PRO A 79 -9.31 12.71 -4.08
CA PRO A 79 -10.47 11.84 -3.82
C PRO A 79 -10.57 10.58 -4.70
N ASP A 80 -9.92 10.58 -5.85
CA ASP A 80 -9.88 9.48 -6.81
C ASP A 80 -8.54 8.71 -6.80
N PHE A 81 -7.68 8.93 -5.80
CA PHE A 81 -6.37 8.29 -5.76
C PHE A 81 -6.47 6.77 -5.58
N GLY A 82 -5.76 6.02 -6.43
CA GLY A 82 -5.70 4.55 -6.35
C GLY A 82 -4.89 3.95 -7.49
N ILE A 83 -4.80 2.62 -7.51
CA ILE A 83 -4.13 1.90 -8.61
C ILE A 83 -4.97 2.05 -9.89
N ARG A 84 -4.33 2.52 -10.97
CA ARG A 84 -4.95 2.68 -12.30
C ARG A 84 -4.49 1.65 -13.31
N ASP A 85 -3.27 1.18 -13.15
CA ASP A 85 -2.69 0.15 -13.98
C ASP A 85 -1.86 -0.77 -13.09
N TYR A 86 -1.99 -2.07 -13.29
CA TYR A 86 -1.14 -3.03 -12.62
C TYR A 86 -1.00 -4.32 -13.44
N GLU A 87 0.16 -4.93 -13.32
CA GLU A 87 0.50 -6.20 -13.94
C GLU A 87 1.10 -7.13 -12.89
N VAL A 88 0.53 -8.33 -12.76
CA VAL A 88 0.98 -9.36 -11.82
C VAL A 88 1.75 -10.43 -12.57
N PHE A 89 2.97 -10.67 -12.10
CA PHE A 89 3.86 -11.73 -12.55
C PHE A 89 3.97 -12.79 -11.45
N PRO A 90 3.06 -13.79 -11.43
CA PRO A 90 3.12 -14.84 -10.43
C PRO A 90 4.29 -15.80 -10.71
N HIS A 91 4.92 -16.28 -9.65
CA HIS A 91 6.05 -17.20 -9.66
C HIS A 91 5.80 -18.35 -8.67
N GLU A 92 6.67 -19.36 -8.64
CA GLU A 92 6.57 -20.49 -7.71
C GLU A 92 6.73 -20.08 -6.24
N ASP A 93 7.46 -18.99 -5.98
CA ASP A 93 7.78 -18.51 -4.63
C ASP A 93 6.97 -17.28 -4.21
N GLY A 94 6.01 -16.83 -5.04
CA GLY A 94 5.17 -15.68 -4.75
C GLY A 94 4.80 -14.90 -6.01
N TRP A 95 4.93 -13.58 -6.00
CA TRP A 95 4.66 -12.75 -7.19
C TRP A 95 5.43 -11.44 -7.18
N VAL A 96 5.56 -10.86 -8.37
CA VAL A 96 5.91 -9.45 -8.56
C VAL A 96 4.70 -8.71 -9.07
N CYS A 97 4.42 -7.52 -8.54
CA CYS A 97 3.35 -6.65 -9.04
C CYS A 97 3.94 -5.31 -9.43
N ARG A 98 3.86 -4.96 -10.71
CA ARG A 98 4.15 -3.60 -11.18
C ARG A 98 2.86 -2.82 -11.17
N MET A 99 2.85 -1.63 -10.57
CA MET A 99 1.65 -0.81 -10.49
C MET A 99 1.92 0.68 -10.70
N VAL A 100 0.86 1.37 -11.12
CA VAL A 100 0.81 2.82 -11.29
C VAL A 100 -0.37 3.34 -10.48
N PHE A 101 -0.06 4.12 -9.44
CA PHE A 101 -1.03 4.92 -8.73
C PHE A 101 -1.26 6.22 -9.46
N LYS A 102 -2.53 6.65 -9.54
CA LYS A 102 -2.88 7.99 -9.98
C LYS A 102 -4.03 8.57 -9.18
N GLY A 103 -4.05 9.89 -9.08
CA GLY A 103 -5.16 10.67 -8.58
C GLY A 103 -5.08 12.11 -9.06
N THR A 104 -6.16 12.85 -8.80
CA THR A 104 -6.37 14.23 -9.21
C THR A 104 -6.50 15.08 -7.94
N THR A 105 -5.66 16.09 -7.81
CA THR A 105 -5.75 17.05 -6.72
C THR A 105 -6.97 17.94 -6.87
N ARG A 106 -7.37 18.63 -5.79
CA ARG A 106 -8.56 19.52 -5.80
C ARG A 106 -8.44 20.70 -6.76
N ASP A 107 -7.24 21.14 -7.09
CA ASP A 107 -6.95 22.16 -8.11
C ASP A 107 -6.82 21.60 -9.53
N GLY A 108 -7.05 20.29 -9.71
CA GLY A 108 -7.12 19.62 -11.01
C GLY A 108 -5.80 19.08 -11.55
N ALA A 109 -4.71 19.11 -10.78
CA ALA A 109 -3.44 18.53 -11.19
C ALA A 109 -3.46 16.99 -11.09
N GLU A 110 -2.89 16.31 -12.09
CA GLU A 110 -2.70 14.86 -12.04
C GLU A 110 -1.42 14.51 -11.26
N ILE A 111 -1.54 13.55 -10.34
CA ILE A 111 -0.43 12.93 -9.61
C ILE A 111 -0.28 11.49 -10.10
N VAL A 112 0.95 11.09 -10.39
CA VAL A 112 1.30 9.74 -10.83
C VAL A 112 2.47 9.22 -9.99
N ALA A 113 2.36 7.98 -9.52
CA ALA A 113 3.41 7.29 -8.79
C ALA A 113 3.54 5.84 -9.22
N HIS A 114 4.77 5.43 -9.51
CA HIS A 114 5.13 4.06 -9.86
C HIS A 114 5.60 3.30 -8.62
N GLN A 115 5.18 2.04 -8.54
CA GLN A 115 5.60 1.10 -7.50
C GLN A 115 5.76 -0.30 -8.09
N VAL A 116 6.72 -1.06 -7.55
CA VAL A 116 6.86 -2.49 -7.78
C VAL A 116 6.92 -3.19 -6.43
N ASP A 117 6.07 -4.18 -6.27
CA ASP A 117 6.03 -5.04 -5.10
C ASP A 117 6.60 -6.42 -5.41
N PHE A 118 7.36 -6.97 -4.48
CA PHE A 118 7.77 -8.36 -4.48
C PHE A 118 7.20 -9.03 -3.24
N ALA A 119 6.41 -10.09 -3.44
CA ALA A 119 5.88 -10.90 -2.36
C ALA A 119 6.50 -12.30 -2.42
N THR A 120 6.95 -12.80 -1.27
CA THR A 120 7.38 -14.19 -1.09
C THR A 120 6.35 -14.95 -0.26
N VAL A 121 5.97 -16.14 -0.72
CA VAL A 121 4.94 -16.99 -0.13
C VAL A 121 5.55 -18.32 0.32
N ASP A 122 5.34 -18.68 1.58
CA ASP A 122 5.83 -19.94 2.16
C ASP A 122 5.05 -21.17 1.68
N GLU A 123 5.43 -22.36 2.16
CA GLU A 123 4.78 -23.62 1.81
C GLU A 123 3.33 -23.70 2.30
N GLN A 124 3.01 -22.98 3.38
CA GLN A 124 1.69 -22.87 3.99
C GLN A 124 0.80 -21.87 3.25
N GLY A 125 1.31 -21.21 2.21
CA GLY A 125 0.56 -20.23 1.42
C GLY A 125 0.43 -18.87 2.10
N ARG A 126 1.36 -18.50 2.99
CA ARG A 126 1.40 -17.22 3.70
C ARG A 126 2.44 -16.30 3.07
N VAL A 127 2.12 -15.03 2.89
CA VAL A 127 3.10 -14.02 2.49
C VAL A 127 4.04 -13.78 3.66
N VAL A 128 5.30 -14.21 3.56
CA VAL A 128 6.31 -14.11 4.62
C VAL A 128 7.35 -13.00 4.36
N ARG A 129 7.42 -12.50 3.12
CA ARG A 129 8.20 -11.31 2.78
C ARG A 129 7.41 -10.43 1.82
N MET A 130 7.47 -9.12 2.04
CA MET A 130 6.96 -8.11 1.11
C MET A 130 7.98 -6.98 0.96
N GLU A 131 8.30 -6.62 -0.28
CA GLU A 131 9.26 -5.58 -0.61
C GLU A 131 8.60 -4.54 -1.50
N TRP A 132 8.77 -3.25 -1.18
CA TRP A 132 8.23 -2.15 -1.96
C TRP A 132 9.34 -1.31 -2.57
N TYR A 133 9.34 -1.21 -3.89
CA TYR A 133 10.25 -0.37 -4.65
C TYR A 133 9.46 0.75 -5.29
N THR A 134 9.77 1.98 -4.90
CA THR A 134 9.06 3.18 -5.32
C THR A 134 10.04 4.18 -5.90
N ASP A 135 9.56 5.04 -6.82
CA ASP A 135 10.28 6.27 -7.13
C ASP A 135 10.06 7.26 -5.97
N PRO A 136 11.10 7.57 -5.18
CA PRO A 136 10.94 8.40 -3.98
C PRO A 136 10.47 9.81 -4.32
N ASN A 137 10.83 10.36 -5.48
CA ASN A 137 10.43 11.71 -5.87
C ASN A 137 8.93 11.75 -6.22
N GLN A 138 8.42 10.69 -6.84
CA GLN A 138 6.99 10.59 -7.16
C GLN A 138 6.15 10.42 -5.89
N TRP A 139 6.60 9.57 -4.96
CA TRP A 139 5.87 9.33 -3.71
C TRP A 139 5.91 10.51 -2.75
N LEU A 140 7.00 11.29 -2.71
CA LEU A 140 7.03 12.56 -2.00
C LEU A 140 5.94 13.53 -2.50
N ARG A 141 5.67 13.55 -3.81
CA ARG A 141 4.57 14.36 -4.39
C ARG A 141 3.19 13.83 -4.02
N VAL A 142 3.02 12.50 -3.99
CA VAL A 142 1.77 11.87 -3.51
C VAL A 142 1.46 12.32 -2.09
N TRP A 143 2.43 12.20 -1.17
CA TRP A 143 2.26 12.59 0.23
C TRP A 143 2.07 14.09 0.40
N SER A 144 2.77 14.91 -0.39
CA SER A 144 2.58 16.36 -0.42
C SER A 144 1.15 16.73 -0.86
N ALA A 145 0.68 16.16 -1.96
CA ALA A 145 -0.67 16.37 -2.49
C ALA A 145 -1.75 15.90 -1.51
N ALA A 146 -1.56 14.75 -0.86
CA ALA A 146 -2.49 14.19 0.11
C ALA A 146 -2.62 15.05 1.38
N SER A 147 -1.49 15.51 1.92
CA SER A 147 -1.44 16.22 3.21
C SER A 147 -1.60 17.73 3.09
N GLY A 148 -1.35 18.29 1.90
CA GLY A 148 -1.23 19.74 1.68
C GLY A 148 0.07 20.35 2.21
N LYS A 149 1.00 19.53 2.73
CA LYS A 149 2.35 19.96 3.10
C LYS A 149 3.23 20.04 1.86
N THR A 150 4.27 20.87 1.91
CA THR A 150 5.31 20.91 0.87
C THR A 150 6.12 19.62 0.84
N VAL A 151 6.79 19.34 -0.29
CA VAL A 151 7.70 18.19 -0.42
C VAL A 151 8.80 18.21 0.64
N ASP A 152 9.33 19.39 0.99
CA ASP A 152 10.38 19.51 2.00
C ASP A 152 9.88 19.17 3.41
N GLU A 153 8.67 19.63 3.77
CA GLU A 153 8.04 19.27 5.05
C GLU A 153 7.76 17.76 5.14
N VAL A 154 7.26 17.16 4.06
CA VAL A 154 7.07 15.70 3.98
C VAL A 154 8.41 15.00 4.11
N SER A 155 9.43 15.41 3.36
CA SER A 155 10.76 14.80 3.43
C SER A 155 11.35 14.87 4.83
N ALA A 156 11.17 16.01 5.54
CA ALA A 156 11.62 16.18 6.91
C ALA A 156 10.91 15.23 7.89
N LEU A 157 9.59 15.03 7.73
CA LEU A 157 8.85 14.04 8.53
C LEU A 157 9.41 12.64 8.33
N PHE A 158 9.62 12.21 7.09
CA PHE A 158 10.13 10.86 6.81
C PHE A 158 11.61 10.63 7.21
N ASN A 159 12.29 11.62 7.78
CA ASN A 159 13.59 11.43 8.44
C ASN A 159 13.44 10.99 9.91
N THR A 160 12.21 10.93 10.45
CA THR A 160 11.91 10.36 11.77
C THR A 160 11.31 8.96 11.65
N LEU A 161 11.44 8.16 12.70
CA LEU A 161 10.92 6.77 12.73
C LEU A 161 9.39 6.70 12.65
N ASP A 162 8.70 7.72 13.17
CA ASP A 162 7.25 7.84 13.26
C ASP A 162 6.65 8.78 12.20
N GLY A 163 7.47 9.34 11.32
CA GLY A 163 7.08 10.42 10.41
C GLY A 163 5.92 10.08 9.49
N PHE A 164 5.86 8.83 9.01
CA PHE A 164 4.75 8.39 8.17
C PHE A 164 3.44 8.29 8.93
N GLN A 165 3.47 7.73 10.14
CA GLN A 165 2.29 7.65 11.00
C GLN A 165 1.79 9.04 11.37
N ARG A 166 2.71 9.94 11.74
CA ARG A 166 2.38 11.34 12.03
C ARG A 166 1.76 12.05 10.83
N LEU A 167 2.25 11.80 9.62
CA LEU A 167 1.68 12.39 8.41
C LEU A 167 0.21 11.96 8.23
N ILE A 168 -0.09 10.67 8.44
CA ILE A 168 -1.45 10.13 8.37
C ILE A 168 -2.34 10.83 9.41
N ASP A 169 -1.92 10.82 10.68
CA ASP A 169 -2.70 11.35 11.80
C ASP A 169 -2.95 12.85 11.66
N GLU A 170 -1.91 13.64 11.36
CA GLU A 170 -2.01 15.10 11.16
C GLU A 170 -2.93 15.46 9.98
N THR A 171 -2.87 14.68 8.89
CA THR A 171 -3.69 14.94 7.70
C THR A 171 -5.17 14.65 7.97
N ILE A 172 -5.48 13.51 8.59
CA ILE A 172 -6.85 13.12 8.91
C ILE A 172 -7.45 14.10 9.93
N ALA A 173 -6.73 14.41 11.01
CA ALA A 173 -7.20 15.38 12.01
C ALA A 173 -7.45 16.77 11.39
N GLY A 174 -6.57 17.20 10.49
CA GLY A 174 -6.72 18.47 9.77
C GLY A 174 -7.88 18.50 8.77
N ARG A 175 -8.37 17.35 8.29
CA ARG A 175 -9.58 17.25 7.47
C ARG A 175 -10.82 17.50 8.31
N ASP A 176 -10.91 16.85 9.46
CA ASP A 176 -12.08 16.88 10.32
C ASP A 176 -12.29 18.27 10.96
N ALA A 177 -11.22 19.05 11.15
CA ALA A 177 -11.30 20.44 11.62
C ALA A 177 -11.77 21.45 10.54
N ARG A 178 -11.79 21.05 9.25
CA ARG A 178 -12.15 21.90 8.10
C ARG A 178 -13.52 21.58 7.49
N GLY A 179 -14.14 20.47 7.91
CA GLY A 179 -15.50 20.06 7.52
C GLY A 179 -16.53 20.55 8.50
#